data_AF-A0AAN1WFY8-F1
#
_entry.id   AF-A0AAN1WFY8-F1
#
_cell.length_a   1.000
_cell.length_b   1.000
_cell.length_c   1.000
_cell.angle_alpha   90.00
_cell.angle_beta   90.00
_cell.angle_gamma   90.00
#
_symmetry.space_group_name_H-M   'P 1'
#
loop_
_entity.id
_entity.type
_entity.pdbx_description
1 polymer ?
#
loop_
_entity_poly.entity_id
_entity_poly.type
_entity_poly.pdbx_seq_one_letter_code
_entity_poly.pdbx_strand_id
1 'polypeptide(L)'
;MGCPRVKKNSVFVALMLLLVSALGCSVFQTPALLPAITPQVCPAASQQQWMVSWRGQQTRMMVIAHCEQTPEGGRWQWLLLNQLGQRIATAYNNGGQVNIDYSVPHPVKALVPKLVEAWQFIQFDIATLEAQSAQGWSFVERGGKRQIRFSGILRAEISYPVGSAGSSPIVYTASEFNVAIRRHEL
;
A
#
# COMPACT_ATOMS: atom_id res chain seq x y z
N MET A 1 -69.86 -11.02 30.93
CA MET A 1 -68.54 -11.56 31.33
C MET A 1 -67.89 -12.22 30.12
N GLY A 2 -66.63 -11.87 29.80
CA GLY A 2 -65.69 -12.58 28.90
C GLY A 2 -66.07 -12.65 27.41
N CYS A 3 -65.20 -12.48 26.41
CA CYS A 3 -63.74 -12.56 26.31
C CYS A 3 -63.23 -11.72 25.11
N PRO A 4 -62.03 -11.11 25.17
CA PRO A 4 -61.38 -10.58 23.99
C PRO A 4 -60.52 -11.66 23.27
N ARG A 5 -60.58 -11.64 21.93
CA ARG A 5 -59.75 -12.45 21.01
C ARG A 5 -58.27 -12.09 21.17
N VAL A 6 -57.43 -13.09 21.43
CA VAL A 6 -55.97 -12.99 21.36
C VAL A 6 -55.54 -12.97 19.88
N LYS A 7 -54.82 -11.90 19.49
CA LYS A 7 -54.22 -11.72 18.16
C LYS A 7 -53.03 -12.66 17.96
N LYS A 8 -53.16 -13.65 17.09
CA LYS A 8 -52.03 -14.34 16.45
C LYS A 8 -51.47 -13.42 15.35
N ASN A 9 -50.31 -12.79 15.57
CA ASN A 9 -49.44 -12.27 14.51
C ASN A 9 -48.04 -11.84 14.98
N SER A 10 -47.66 -12.08 16.24
CA SER A 10 -46.41 -11.52 16.79
C SER A 10 -45.14 -12.35 16.51
N VAL A 11 -45.28 -13.63 16.14
CA VAL A 11 -44.13 -14.55 16.01
C VAL A 11 -43.47 -14.45 14.64
N PHE A 12 -44.24 -14.23 13.57
CA PHE A 12 -43.70 -14.14 12.21
C PHE A 12 -42.87 -12.87 11.98
N VAL A 13 -43.26 -11.75 12.61
CA VAL A 13 -42.52 -10.48 12.52
C VAL A 13 -41.20 -10.56 13.30
N ALA A 14 -41.19 -11.23 14.45
CA ALA A 14 -39.97 -11.42 15.23
C ALA A 14 -38.92 -12.29 14.50
N LEU A 15 -39.37 -13.31 13.76
CA LEU A 15 -38.48 -14.21 13.01
C LEU A 15 -37.88 -13.54 11.75
N MET A 16 -38.66 -12.69 11.07
CA MET A 16 -38.17 -11.89 9.93
C MET A 16 -37.11 -10.85 10.36
N LEU A 17 -37.26 -10.20 11.52
CA LEU A 17 -36.25 -9.26 12.03
C LEU A 17 -34.91 -9.95 12.38
N LEU A 18 -34.97 -11.21 12.83
CA LEU A 18 -33.77 -11.99 13.18
C LEU A 18 -32.97 -12.45 11.95
N LEU A 19 -33.63 -12.71 10.82
CA LEU A 19 -32.94 -13.08 9.57
C LEU A 19 -32.26 -11.88 8.89
N VAL A 20 -32.79 -10.67 9.02
CA VAL A 20 -32.17 -9.47 8.42
C VAL A 20 -30.89 -9.07 9.17
N SER A 21 -30.77 -9.36 10.46
CA SER A 21 -29.52 -9.15 11.22
C SER A 21 -28.40 -10.13 10.88
N ALA A 22 -28.68 -11.28 10.28
CA ALA A 22 -27.68 -12.30 9.96
C ALA A 22 -27.00 -12.09 8.59
N LEU A 23 -27.55 -11.24 7.72
CA LEU A 23 -26.99 -10.93 6.40
C LEU A 23 -26.13 -9.64 6.38
N GLY A 24 -25.95 -9.00 7.53
CA GLY A 24 -25.30 -7.69 7.67
C GLY A 24 -23.81 -7.68 7.99
N CYS A 25 -23.09 -8.80 7.88
CA CYS A 25 -21.64 -8.85 8.15
C CYS A 25 -20.85 -9.53 7.02
N SER A 26 -21.18 -9.24 5.77
CA SER A 26 -20.18 -9.28 4.70
C SER A 26 -19.27 -8.07 4.92
N VAL A 27 -18.37 -8.18 5.89
CA VAL A 27 -17.30 -7.23 6.12
C VAL A 27 -16.60 -7.07 4.77
N PHE A 28 -16.79 -5.92 4.14
CA PHE A 28 -15.91 -5.44 3.10
C PHE A 28 -14.53 -5.40 3.76
N GLN A 29 -13.75 -6.46 3.60
CA GLN A 29 -12.33 -6.46 3.89
C GLN A 29 -11.71 -5.48 2.90
N THR A 30 -11.76 -4.19 3.24
CA THR A 30 -10.83 -3.22 2.70
C THR A 30 -9.46 -3.86 2.90
N PRO A 31 -8.68 -4.10 1.84
CA PRO A 31 -7.36 -4.66 2.02
C PRO A 31 -6.62 -3.73 2.95
N ALA A 32 -6.27 -4.25 4.14
CA ALA A 32 -5.62 -3.46 5.16
C ALA A 32 -4.34 -2.88 4.54
N LEU A 33 -4.30 -1.56 4.40
CA LEU A 33 -3.06 -0.87 4.09
C LEU A 33 -2.06 -1.24 5.18
N LEU A 34 -0.81 -1.47 4.79
CA LEU A 34 0.23 -1.74 5.76
C LEU A 34 0.26 -0.63 6.85
N PRO A 35 0.46 -1.00 8.12
CA PRO A 35 0.89 -0.02 9.12
C PRO A 35 2.22 0.63 8.67
N ALA A 36 2.54 1.81 9.17
CA ALA A 36 3.79 2.45 8.76
C ALA A 36 4.98 1.60 9.20
N ILE A 37 5.77 1.15 8.22
CA ILE A 37 6.99 0.42 8.49
C ILE A 37 8.04 1.43 8.96
N THR A 38 8.54 1.20 10.16
CA THR A 38 9.64 1.91 10.79
C THR A 38 10.90 1.08 10.59
N PRO A 39 11.78 1.43 9.65
CA PRO A 39 12.94 0.59 9.36
C PRO A 39 13.92 0.52 10.54
N GLN A 40 14.47 -0.68 10.81
CA GLN A 40 15.67 -0.84 11.64
C GLN A 40 16.93 -0.41 10.86
N VAL A 41 16.94 -0.57 9.54
CA VAL A 41 18.01 -0.15 8.64
C VAL A 41 17.43 0.77 7.56
N CYS A 42 17.97 1.97 7.45
CA CYS A 42 17.51 2.99 6.51
C CYS A 42 18.36 2.95 5.24
N PRO A 43 17.77 2.80 4.03
CA PRO A 43 18.52 3.04 2.81
C PRO A 43 18.90 4.53 2.71
N ALA A 44 20.09 4.80 2.15
CA ALA A 44 20.57 6.15 1.92
C ALA A 44 19.60 6.96 1.03
N ALA A 45 19.73 8.29 1.06
CA ALA A 45 18.93 9.17 0.21
C ALA A 45 19.05 8.73 -1.26
N SER A 46 17.93 8.64 -1.97
CA SER A 46 17.92 8.19 -3.35
C SER A 46 16.99 9.03 -4.21
N GLN A 47 17.45 9.32 -5.43
CA GLN A 47 16.64 9.91 -6.47
C GLN A 47 16.23 8.83 -7.47
N GLN A 48 14.95 8.83 -7.83
CA GLN A 48 14.35 7.78 -8.64
C GLN A 48 13.43 8.38 -9.69
N GLN A 49 13.44 7.79 -10.89
CA GLN A 49 12.48 8.09 -11.95
C GLN A 49 11.44 6.97 -12.03
N TRP A 50 10.18 7.35 -11.93
CA TRP A 50 9.06 6.43 -11.84
C TRP A 50 8.21 6.57 -13.11
N MET A 51 7.90 5.45 -13.76
CA MET A 51 6.88 5.37 -14.78
C MET A 51 5.68 4.62 -14.21
N VAL A 52 4.60 5.32 -13.93
CA VAL A 52 3.37 4.74 -13.35
C VAL A 52 2.35 4.51 -14.45
N SER A 53 1.87 3.28 -14.56
CA SER A 53 0.80 2.88 -15.48
C SER A 53 -0.48 2.59 -14.69
N TRP A 54 -1.57 3.32 -15.00
CA TRP A 54 -2.87 3.16 -14.35
C TRP A 54 -4.00 3.52 -15.31
N ARG A 55 -5.04 2.68 -15.40
CA ARG A 55 -6.20 2.88 -16.29
C ARG A 55 -5.81 3.17 -17.76
N GLY A 56 -4.78 2.48 -18.26
CA GLY A 56 -4.27 2.66 -19.61
C GLY A 56 -3.44 3.93 -19.83
N GLN A 57 -3.26 4.78 -18.82
CA GLN A 57 -2.42 5.97 -18.89
C GLN A 57 -1.06 5.72 -18.25
N GLN A 58 -0.02 6.35 -18.83
CA GLN A 58 1.34 6.36 -18.27
C GLN A 58 1.72 7.76 -17.83
N THR A 59 2.29 7.88 -16.63
CA THR A 59 2.77 9.15 -16.09
C THR A 59 4.18 8.96 -15.55
N ARG A 60 5.10 9.81 -16.03
CA ARG A 60 6.46 9.88 -15.47
C ARG A 60 6.50 10.82 -14.28
N MET A 61 7.20 10.42 -13.24
CA MET A 61 7.38 11.19 -12.01
C MET A 61 8.81 11.06 -11.51
N MET A 62 9.19 11.99 -10.65
CA MET A 62 10.44 11.91 -9.90
C MET A 62 10.10 11.69 -8.43
N VAL A 63 10.85 10.78 -7.81
CA VAL A 63 10.75 10.51 -6.38
C VAL A 63 12.12 10.78 -5.76
N ILE A 64 12.12 11.61 -4.72
CA ILE A 64 13.28 11.82 -3.86
C ILE A 64 12.92 11.19 -2.52
N ALA A 65 13.66 10.18 -2.10
CA ALA A 65 13.47 9.53 -0.81
C ALA A 65 14.67 9.84 0.09
N HIS A 66 14.40 10.17 1.34
CA HIS A 66 15.37 10.41 2.40
C HIS A 66 14.97 9.60 3.62
N CYS A 67 15.95 8.97 4.27
CA CYS A 67 15.76 8.20 5.49
C CYS A 67 16.85 8.61 6.48
N GLU A 68 16.44 8.84 7.72
CA GLU A 68 17.27 9.22 8.85
C GLU A 68 17.07 8.18 9.96
N GLN A 69 18.18 7.68 10.51
CA GLN A 69 18.12 6.83 11.71
C GLN A 69 17.84 7.70 12.92
N THR A 70 16.80 7.36 13.70
CA THR A 70 16.53 8.01 14.99
C THR A 70 16.47 6.97 16.11
N PRO A 71 16.73 7.36 17.37
CA PRO A 71 16.62 6.45 18.52
C PRO A 71 15.25 5.80 18.67
N GLU A 72 14.21 6.43 18.11
CA GLU A 72 12.80 6.01 18.17
C GLU A 72 12.43 5.03 17.03
N GLY A 73 13.40 4.63 16.20
CA GLY A 73 13.20 3.94 14.93
C GLY A 73 13.30 4.90 13.75
N GLY A 74 13.80 4.43 12.59
CA GLY A 74 14.12 5.31 11.47
C GLY A 74 12.95 6.18 10.99
N ARG A 75 13.23 7.44 10.69
CA ARG A 75 12.30 8.36 10.01
C ARG A 75 12.60 8.35 8.52
N TRP A 76 11.59 8.23 7.69
CA TRP A 76 11.70 8.37 6.25
C TRP A 76 10.70 9.40 5.76
N GLN A 77 11.14 10.13 4.75
CA GLN A 77 10.34 11.06 3.99
C GLN A 77 10.62 10.82 2.52
N TRP A 78 9.57 10.86 1.72
CA TRP A 78 9.71 10.91 0.28
C TRP A 78 8.95 12.10 -0.31
N LEU A 79 9.43 12.61 -1.43
CA LEU A 79 8.82 13.69 -2.19
C LEU A 79 8.51 13.18 -3.59
N LEU A 80 7.24 13.30 -3.97
CA LEU A 80 6.77 13.00 -5.31
C LEU A 80 6.66 14.29 -6.10
N LEU A 81 7.39 14.37 -7.21
CA LEU A 81 7.42 15.52 -8.11
C LEU A 81 6.86 15.13 -9.48
N ASN A 82 6.19 16.08 -10.13
CA ASN A 82 5.82 15.94 -11.55
C ASN A 82 7.02 16.19 -12.47
N GLN A 83 6.81 16.11 -13.78
CA GLN A 83 7.87 16.35 -14.78
C GLN A 83 8.42 17.78 -14.79
N LEU A 84 7.67 18.75 -14.25
CA LEU A 84 8.08 20.15 -14.13
C LEU A 84 8.80 20.43 -12.80
N GLY A 85 9.05 19.41 -11.98
CA GLY A 85 9.65 19.57 -10.65
C GLY A 85 8.68 20.10 -9.59
N GLN A 86 7.38 20.25 -9.91
CA GLN A 86 6.39 20.68 -8.93
C GLN A 86 6.04 19.53 -7.99
N ARG A 87 6.00 19.83 -6.69
CA ARG A 87 5.65 18.85 -5.66
C ARG A 87 4.18 18.44 -5.78
N ILE A 88 3.93 17.16 -6.01
CA ILE A 88 2.60 16.54 -5.99
C ILE A 88 2.24 16.18 -4.55
N ALA A 89 3.11 15.44 -3.89
CA ALA A 89 2.89 14.96 -2.53
C ALA A 89 4.20 14.78 -1.77
N THR A 90 4.12 14.86 -0.45
CA THR A 90 5.14 14.39 0.49
C THR A 90 4.50 13.30 1.33
N ALA A 91 5.16 12.16 1.49
CA ALA A 91 4.79 11.21 2.54
C ALA A 91 5.94 10.96 3.49
N TYR A 92 5.61 10.65 4.72
CA TYR A 92 6.60 10.41 5.76
C TYR A 92 6.00 9.50 6.82
N ASN A 93 6.85 8.75 7.50
CA ASN A 93 6.45 8.10 8.74
C ASN A 93 6.60 9.07 9.91
N ASN A 94 5.63 9.05 10.81
CA ASN A 94 5.68 9.73 12.09
C ASN A 94 5.05 8.82 13.14
N GLY A 95 5.85 8.32 14.08
CA GLY A 95 5.37 7.49 15.19
C GLY A 95 4.53 6.28 14.77
N GLY A 96 4.95 5.54 13.73
CA GLY A 96 4.23 4.36 13.24
C GLY A 96 3.01 4.65 12.35
N GLN A 97 2.78 5.92 11.96
CA GLN A 97 1.76 6.32 11.00
C GLN A 97 2.38 6.90 9.73
N VAL A 98 1.80 6.56 8.56
CA VAL A 98 2.15 7.19 7.28
C VAL A 98 1.27 8.41 7.09
N ASN A 99 1.90 9.58 7.01
CA ASN A 99 1.23 10.83 6.70
C ASN A 99 1.50 11.20 5.25
N ILE A 100 0.52 11.80 4.57
CA ILE A 100 0.63 12.21 3.17
C ILE A 100 0.08 13.62 3.01
N ASP A 101 0.96 14.56 2.69
CA ASP A 101 0.64 15.95 2.40
C ASP A 101 0.59 16.18 0.90
N TYR A 102 -0.54 16.66 0.39
CA TYR A 102 -0.74 16.94 -1.02
C TYR A 102 -0.54 18.42 -1.34
N SER A 103 0.20 18.73 -2.39
CA SER A 103 0.56 20.11 -2.73
C SER A 103 -0.13 20.64 -3.99
N VAL A 104 -0.33 19.81 -5.02
CA VAL A 104 -1.04 20.22 -6.25
C VAL A 104 -2.07 19.19 -6.69
N PRO A 105 -3.15 19.60 -7.39
CA PRO A 105 -4.03 18.67 -8.09
C PRO A 105 -3.25 17.89 -9.14
N HIS A 106 -3.36 16.56 -9.11
CA HIS A 106 -2.69 15.69 -10.07
C HIS A 106 -3.44 14.35 -10.20
N PRO A 107 -3.55 13.75 -11.40
CA PRO A 107 -4.26 12.47 -11.58
C PRO A 107 -3.72 11.33 -10.70
N VAL A 108 -2.40 11.31 -10.48
CA VAL A 108 -1.74 10.29 -9.66
C VAL A 108 -2.01 10.45 -8.16
N LYS A 109 -2.63 11.57 -7.71
CA LYS A 109 -2.95 11.81 -6.29
C LYS A 109 -3.69 10.64 -5.65
N ALA A 110 -4.63 10.03 -6.36
CA ALA A 110 -5.42 8.87 -5.90
C ALA A 110 -4.58 7.60 -5.71
N LEU A 111 -3.42 7.50 -6.34
CA LEU A 111 -2.51 6.36 -6.24
C LEU A 111 -1.42 6.55 -5.20
N VAL A 112 -1.21 7.77 -4.68
CA VAL A 112 -0.08 8.06 -3.78
C VAL A 112 0.01 7.06 -2.62
N PRO A 113 -1.06 6.68 -1.90
CA PRO A 113 -0.95 5.67 -0.84
C PRO A 113 -0.40 4.33 -1.33
N LYS A 114 -0.84 3.85 -2.51
CA LYS A 114 -0.36 2.60 -3.11
C LYS A 114 1.08 2.72 -3.62
N LEU A 115 1.47 3.90 -4.09
CA LEU A 115 2.84 4.18 -4.51
C LEU A 115 3.80 4.22 -3.31
N VAL A 116 3.36 4.79 -2.17
CA VAL A 116 4.11 4.72 -0.91
C VAL A 116 4.28 3.27 -0.47
N GLU A 117 3.21 2.48 -0.52
CA GLU A 117 3.25 1.04 -0.20
C GLU A 117 4.22 0.28 -1.11
N ALA A 118 4.13 0.48 -2.42
CA ALA A 118 5.06 -0.11 -3.39
C ALA A 118 6.52 0.29 -3.08
N TRP A 119 6.76 1.56 -2.74
CA TRP A 119 8.08 2.03 -2.33
C TRP A 119 8.57 1.28 -1.08
N GLN A 120 7.75 1.15 -0.03
CA GLN A 120 8.13 0.44 1.20
C GLN A 120 8.53 -1.00 0.90
N PHE A 121 7.74 -1.73 0.10
CA PHE A 121 8.05 -3.11 -0.30
C PHE A 121 9.32 -3.25 -1.12
N ILE A 122 9.67 -2.23 -1.90
CA ILE A 122 10.86 -2.22 -2.76
C ILE A 122 12.11 -1.81 -1.98
N GLN A 123 12.00 -0.90 -1.02
CA GLN A 123 13.13 -0.35 -0.29
C GLN A 123 13.56 -1.19 0.91
N PHE A 124 12.60 -1.73 1.66
CA PHE A 124 12.92 -2.46 2.87
C PHE A 124 13.24 -3.92 2.57
N ASP A 125 14.15 -4.48 3.36
CA ASP A 125 14.46 -5.91 3.31
C ASP A 125 13.33 -6.74 3.90
N ILE A 126 13.32 -8.04 3.60
CA ILE A 126 12.25 -8.95 4.04
C ILE A 126 12.19 -9.03 5.57
N ALA A 127 13.34 -9.08 6.25
CA ALA A 127 13.38 -9.18 7.71
C ALA A 127 12.72 -7.96 8.39
N THR A 128 12.98 -6.75 7.88
CA THR A 128 12.34 -5.51 8.33
C THR A 128 10.85 -5.55 8.08
N LEU A 129 10.43 -5.95 6.87
CA LEU A 129 9.01 -6.06 6.52
C LEU A 129 8.28 -7.06 7.42
N GLU A 130 8.87 -8.23 7.68
CA GLU A 130 8.27 -9.28 8.51
C GLU A 130 8.18 -8.84 9.98
N ALA A 131 9.27 -8.30 10.55
CA ALA A 131 9.31 -7.84 11.93
C ALA A 131 8.32 -6.70 12.22
N GLN A 132 7.99 -5.89 11.21
CA GLN A 132 7.09 -4.74 11.30
C GLN A 132 5.66 -5.06 10.86
N SER A 133 5.43 -6.22 10.26
CA SER A 133 4.12 -6.55 9.67
C SER A 133 3.09 -7.04 10.67
N ALA A 134 1.82 -6.74 10.36
CA ALA A 134 0.66 -7.36 10.99
C ALA A 134 0.43 -8.78 10.44
N GLN A 135 -0.18 -9.65 11.26
CA GLN A 135 -0.54 -11.02 10.87
C GLN A 135 -1.17 -11.08 9.48
N GLY A 136 -0.66 -11.97 8.63
CA GLY A 136 -1.21 -12.26 7.30
C GLY A 136 -0.35 -11.83 6.11
N TRP A 137 0.64 -10.96 6.28
CA TRP A 137 1.58 -10.67 5.19
C TRP A 137 2.66 -11.75 5.07
N SER A 138 3.07 -12.06 3.84
CA SER A 138 4.25 -12.89 3.58
C SER A 138 5.00 -12.44 2.32
N PHE A 139 6.32 -12.64 2.35
CA PHE A 139 7.24 -12.19 1.32
C PHE A 139 8.10 -13.37 0.86
N VAL A 140 8.23 -13.57 -0.44
CA VAL A 140 9.03 -14.66 -1.01
C VAL A 140 9.93 -14.09 -2.09
N GLU A 141 11.24 -14.32 -1.99
CA GLU A 141 12.20 -13.87 -2.99
C GLU A 141 12.95 -15.06 -3.62
N ARG A 142 12.85 -15.18 -4.95
CA ARG A 142 13.51 -16.25 -5.72
C ARG A 142 13.69 -15.80 -7.18
N GLY A 143 14.86 -16.08 -7.74
CA GLY A 143 15.13 -15.89 -9.17
C GLY A 143 14.99 -14.43 -9.64
N GLY A 144 15.44 -13.47 -8.83
CA GLY A 144 15.33 -12.05 -9.14
C GLY A 144 13.91 -11.49 -9.03
N LYS A 145 12.99 -12.20 -8.38
CA LYS A 145 11.62 -11.74 -8.12
C LYS A 145 11.29 -11.81 -6.66
N ARG A 146 10.58 -10.80 -6.15
CA ARG A 146 9.94 -10.80 -4.83
C ARG A 146 8.43 -10.80 -5.00
N GLN A 147 7.75 -11.73 -4.37
CA GLN A 147 6.29 -11.82 -4.36
C GLN A 147 5.76 -11.45 -2.99
N ILE A 148 4.74 -10.61 -2.99
CA ILE A 148 4.10 -10.09 -1.78
C ILE A 148 2.71 -10.69 -1.69
N ARG A 149 2.40 -11.33 -0.56
CA ARG A 149 1.11 -11.96 -0.31
C ARG A 149 0.46 -11.42 0.94
N PHE A 150 -0.87 -11.38 0.93
CA PHE A 150 -1.68 -11.11 2.10
C PHE A 150 -2.70 -12.24 2.26
N SER A 151 -2.66 -12.92 3.39
CA SER A 151 -3.46 -14.11 3.71
C SER A 151 -3.39 -15.18 2.60
N GLY A 152 -2.19 -15.40 2.06
CA GLY A 152 -1.92 -16.35 0.97
C GLY A 152 -2.23 -15.83 -0.45
N ILE A 153 -2.94 -14.70 -0.59
CA ILE A 153 -3.30 -14.13 -1.90
C ILE A 153 -2.17 -13.24 -2.42
N LEU A 154 -1.77 -13.44 -3.68
CA LEU A 154 -0.76 -12.59 -4.33
C LEU A 154 -1.29 -11.16 -4.49
N ARG A 155 -0.59 -10.20 -3.89
CA ARG A 155 -0.91 -8.78 -3.92
C ARG A 155 -0.08 -8.02 -4.94
N ALA A 156 1.19 -8.36 -5.01
CA ALA A 156 2.11 -7.77 -5.95
C ALA A 156 3.31 -8.67 -6.24
N GLU A 157 3.97 -8.41 -7.36
CA GLU A 157 5.26 -8.97 -7.72
C GLU A 157 6.23 -7.83 -8.04
N ILE A 158 7.44 -7.91 -7.50
CA ILE A 158 8.58 -7.06 -7.81
C ILE A 158 9.57 -7.88 -8.62
N SER A 159 9.92 -7.40 -9.81
CA SER A 159 10.98 -7.96 -10.64
C SER A 159 12.23 -7.10 -10.53
N TYR A 160 13.32 -7.70 -10.08
CA TYR A 160 14.65 -7.10 -10.03
C TYR A 160 15.42 -7.47 -11.30
N PRO A 161 16.11 -6.51 -11.92
CA PRO A 161 16.94 -6.81 -13.07
C PRO A 161 18.12 -7.70 -12.67
N VAL A 162 18.26 -8.85 -13.33
CA VAL A 162 19.40 -9.77 -13.15
C VAL A 162 20.28 -9.69 -14.38
N GLY A 163 21.57 -9.41 -14.20
CA GLY A 163 22.59 -9.50 -15.26
C GLY A 163 22.43 -8.51 -16.43
N SER A 164 21.54 -7.53 -16.35
CA SER A 164 21.39 -6.52 -17.40
C SER A 164 22.38 -5.39 -17.20
N ALA A 165 23.17 -5.08 -18.23
CA ALA A 165 24.02 -3.90 -18.30
C ALA A 165 23.20 -2.61 -18.02
N GLY A 166 23.20 -2.17 -16.76
CA GLY A 166 22.99 -0.80 -16.28
C GLY A 166 21.63 -0.11 -16.45
N SER A 167 20.63 -0.66 -17.15
CA SER A 167 19.46 0.16 -17.59
C SER A 167 18.06 -0.39 -17.32
N SER A 168 17.93 -1.63 -16.86
CA SER A 168 16.61 -2.24 -16.62
C SER A 168 15.98 -1.69 -15.33
N PRO A 169 14.72 -1.21 -15.37
CA PRO A 169 14.04 -0.74 -14.17
C PRO A 169 13.67 -1.90 -13.24
N ILE A 170 13.57 -1.60 -11.95
CA ILE A 170 12.83 -2.45 -11.01
C ILE A 170 11.34 -2.28 -11.33
N VAL A 171 10.59 -3.37 -11.49
CA VAL A 171 9.18 -3.30 -11.85
C VAL A 171 8.33 -3.86 -10.72
N TYR A 172 7.42 -3.04 -10.19
CA TYR A 172 6.38 -3.45 -9.27
C TYR A 172 5.05 -3.55 -10.01
N THR A 173 4.41 -4.71 -9.90
CA THR A 173 3.15 -5.04 -10.56
C THR A 173 2.10 -5.42 -9.52
N ALA A 174 0.98 -4.70 -9.51
CA ALA A 174 -0.20 -5.04 -8.72
C ALA A 174 -1.43 -5.11 -9.64
N SER A 175 -2.55 -5.64 -9.13
CA SER A 175 -3.78 -5.78 -9.91
C SER A 175 -4.30 -4.48 -10.52
N GLU A 176 -4.06 -3.35 -9.87
CA GLU A 176 -4.66 -2.06 -10.26
C GLU A 176 -3.67 -1.13 -10.96
N PHE A 177 -2.37 -1.29 -10.76
CA PHE A 177 -1.35 -0.39 -11.32
C PHE A 177 0.01 -1.07 -11.40
N ASN A 178 0.87 -0.52 -12.26
CA ASN A 178 2.27 -0.91 -12.36
C ASN A 178 3.16 0.30 -12.18
N VAL A 179 4.33 0.12 -11.57
CA VAL A 179 5.37 1.14 -11.53
C VAL A 179 6.72 0.55 -11.92
N ALA A 180 7.36 1.18 -12.91
CA ALA A 180 8.74 0.91 -13.26
C ALA A 180 9.64 2.00 -12.68
N ILE A 181 10.65 1.60 -11.90
CA ILE A 181 11.54 2.48 -11.14
C ILE A 181 12.95 2.35 -11.69
N ARG A 182 13.52 3.48 -12.09
CA ARG A 182 14.95 3.63 -12.36
C ARG A 182 15.58 4.39 -11.22
N ARG A 183 16.57 3.80 -10.55
CA ARG A 183 17.36 4.47 -9.52
C ARG A 183 18.55 5.14 -10.17
N HIS A 184 18.86 6.35 -9.73
CA HIS A 184 20.15 6.97 -10.01
C HIS A 184 20.99 6.87 -8.75
N GLU A 185 22.15 6.22 -8.86
CA GLU A 185 23.20 6.33 -7.85
C GLU A 185 23.78 7.74 -7.98
N LEU A 186 23.78 8.49 -6.87
CA LEU A 186 24.38 9.81 -6.76
C LEU A 186 25.85 9.70 -6.38
#